data_AF-A0A7R9KBL6-F1
#
_entry.id   AF-A0A7R9KBL6-F1
#
_cell.length_a   1.000
_cell.length_b   1.000
_cell.length_c   1.000
_cell.angle_alpha   90.00
_cell.angle_beta   90.00
_cell.angle_gamma   90.00
#
_symmetry.space_group_name_H-M   'P 1'
#
loop_
_entity.id
_entity.type
_entity.pdbx_description
1 polymer ?
#
loop_
_entity_poly.entity_id
_entity_poly.type
_entity_poly.pdbx_seq_one_letter_code
_entity_poly.pdbx_strand_id
1 'polypeptide(L)' 'MLVQNGIQVEDVGGDVQVVPISALKGINLDLLTEAIVLQAELMELKGDPRGLVEGVVIESRTDPHRG' A
#
# COMPACT_ATOMS: atom_id res chain seq x y z
N MET A 1 -9.67 10.93 17.19
CA MET A 1 -8.88 11.47 16.06
C MET A 1 -7.69 10.56 15.79
N LEU A 2 -7.25 10.39 14.54
CA LEU A 2 -6.05 9.58 14.19
C LEU A 2 -4.81 10.02 15.00
N VAL A 3 -4.67 11.33 15.21
CA VAL A 3 -3.62 11.95 16.05
C VAL A 3 -3.59 11.42 17.49
N GLN A 4 -4.76 11.13 18.08
CA GLN A 4 -4.83 10.57 19.44
C GLN A 4 -4.38 9.10 19.50
N ASN A 5 -4.32 8.42 18.36
CA ASN A 5 -3.81 7.05 18.23
C ASN A 5 -2.33 7.04 17.77
N GLY A 6 -1.64 8.19 17.83
CA GLY A 6 -0.24 8.31 17.43
C GLY A 6 0.00 8.42 15.92
N ILE A 7 -1.06 8.58 15.13
CA ILE A 7 -0.97 8.73 13.67
C ILE A 7 -1.01 10.22 13.33
N GLN A 8 0.14 10.78 12.94
CA GLN A 8 0.28 12.19 12.56
C GLN A 8 -0.05 12.35 11.07
N VAL A 9 -1.13 13.06 10.76
CA VAL A 9 -1.58 13.26 9.38
C VAL A 9 -0.99 14.53 8.77
N GLU A 10 -0.87 14.57 7.44
CA GLU A 10 -0.29 15.72 6.72
C GLU A 10 -0.92 17.07 7.06
N ASP A 11 -2.25 17.12 7.27
CA ASP A 11 -2.98 18.35 7.63
C ASP A 11 -2.50 19.01 8.94
N VAL A 12 -1.86 18.24 9.82
CA VAL A 12 -1.28 18.74 11.08
C VAL A 12 0.26 18.71 11.08
N GLY A 13 0.86 18.58 9.89
CA GLY A 13 2.32 18.53 9.70
C GLY A 13 2.94 17.15 9.93
N GLY A 14 2.14 16.08 9.90
CA GLY A 14 2.62 14.70 9.90
C GLY A 14 3.01 14.21 8.51
N ASP A 15 3.35 12.92 8.43
CA ASP A 15 3.81 12.21 7.24
C ASP A 15 2.76 11.24 6.67
N VAL A 16 1.63 11.07 7.35
CA VAL A 16 0.57 10.15 6.92
C VAL A 16 -0.42 10.87 6.00
N GLN A 17 -0.42 10.44 4.73
CA GLN A 17 -1.39 10.86 3.73
C GLN A 17 -2.80 10.40 4.07
N VAL A 18 -3.79 11.28 3.85
CA VAL A 18 -5.20 10.99 4.09
C VAL A 18 -6.02 11.29 2.83
N VAL A 19 -6.61 10.25 2.23
CA VAL A 19 -7.45 10.38 1.04
C VAL A 19 -8.88 9.92 1.36
N PRO A 20 -9.88 10.84 1.43
CA PRO A 20 -11.27 10.45 1.66
C PRO A 20 -11.86 9.82 0.41
N ILE A 21 -12.34 8.58 0.51
CA ILE A 21 -12.88 7.81 -0.62
C ILE A 21 -14.34 7.38 -0.43
N SER A 22 -14.99 7.01 -1.54
CA SER A 22 -16.20 6.19 -1.51
C SER A 22 -16.09 5.05 -2.52
N ALA A 23 -15.86 3.83 -2.02
CA ALA A 23 -15.72 2.65 -2.89
C ALA A 23 -17.00 2.36 -3.69
N LEU A 24 -18.18 2.49 -3.08
CA LEU A 24 -19.45 2.25 -3.75
C LEU A 24 -19.72 3.25 -4.88
N LYS A 25 -19.34 4.52 -4.67
CA LYS A 25 -19.57 5.60 -5.64
C LYS A 25 -18.38 5.84 -6.56
N GLY A 26 -17.27 5.12 -6.37
CA GLY A 26 -16.03 5.32 -7.12
C GLY A 26 -15.35 6.66 -6.87
N ILE A 27 -15.59 7.32 -5.73
CA ILE A 27 -15.05 8.66 -5.47
C ILE A 27 -13.62 8.56 -4.95
N ASN A 28 -12.72 9.35 -5.54
CA ASN A 28 -11.31 9.54 -5.16
C ASN A 28 -10.44 8.26 -5.17
N LEU A 29 -10.86 7.21 -5.89
CA LEU A 29 -10.06 5.99 -6.04
C LEU A 29 -8.80 6.24 -6.88
N ASP A 30 -8.89 7.08 -7.91
CA ASP A 30 -7.74 7.49 -8.73
C ASP A 30 -6.75 8.30 -7.89
N LEU A 31 -7.25 9.27 -7.11
CA LEU A 31 -6.44 10.06 -6.18
C LEU A 31 -5.74 9.19 -5.14
N LEU A 32 -6.41 8.17 -4.61
CA LEU A 32 -5.80 7.21 -3.69
C LEU A 32 -4.67 6.41 -4.38
N THR A 33 -4.88 6.02 -5.64
CA THR A 33 -3.87 5.29 -6.41
C THR A 33 -2.66 6.16 -6.68
N GLU A 34 -2.85 7.42 -7.06
CA GLU A 34 -1.78 8.40 -7.26
C GLU A 34 -0.97 8.64 -5.98
N ALA A 35 -1.64 8.77 -4.83
CA ALA A 35 -0.98 8.89 -3.53
C ALA A 35 -0.09 7.68 -3.22
N ILE A 36 -0.57 6.45 -3.48
CA ILE A 36 0.21 5.22 -3.29
C ILE A 36 1.44 5.20 -4.22
N VAL A 37 1.28 5.58 -5.48
CA VAL A 37 2.39 5.63 -6.45
C VAL A 37 3.44 6.65 -6.00
N LEU A 38 3.03 7.86 -5.65
CA LEU A 38 3.92 8.91 -5.15
C LEU A 38 4.69 8.43 -3.92
N GLN A 39 4.02 7.78 -2.96
CA GLN A 39 4.67 7.24 -1.79
C GLN A 39 5.70 6.16 -2.14
N ALA A 40 5.39 5.27 -3.08
CA ALA A 40 6.32 4.25 -3.54
C ALA A 40 7.57 4.84 -4.24
N GLU A 41 7.40 5.93 -4.98
CA GLU A 41 8.50 6.69 -5.59
C GLU A 41 9.40 7.33 -4.55
N LEU A 42 8.82 7.96 -3.51
CA LEU A 42 9.57 8.55 -2.40
C LEU A 42 10.38 7.49 -1.61
N MET A 43 9.86 6.27 -1.52
CA MET A 43 10.54 5.15 -0.85
C MET A 43 11.70 4.56 -1.68
N GLU A 44 11.83 4.92 -2.97
CA GLU A 44 12.81 4.39 -3.91
C GLU A 44 12.94 2.85 -3.85
N LEU A 45 11.82 2.12 -3.89
CA LEU A 45 11.81 0.67 -3.77
C LEU A 45 12.70 -0.01 -4.83
N LYS A 46 13.53 -0.99 -4.43
CA LYS A 46 14.47 -1.72 -5.30
C LYS A 46 14.31 -3.22 -5.15
N GLY A 47 14.72 -3.96 -6.19
CA GLY A 47 14.83 -5.40 -6.18
C GLY A 47 15.91 -5.87 -7.16
N ASP A 48 16.53 -7.02 -6.89
CA ASP A 48 17.49 -7.66 -7.80
C ASP A 48 16.80 -8.77 -8.62
N PRO A 49 16.60 -8.59 -9.93
CA PRO A 49 15.94 -9.60 -10.77
C PRO A 49 16.85 -10.77 -11.17
N ARG A 50 18.15 -10.73 -10.85
CA ARG A 50 19.14 -11.73 -11.30
C ARG A 50 19.68 -12.61 -10.18
N GLY A 51 19.54 -12.17 -8.94
CA GLY A 51 20.05 -12.84 -7.75
C GLY A 51 19.32 -14.15 -7.42
N LEU A 52 19.67 -14.70 -6.25
CA LEU A 52 18.94 -15.85 -5.70
C LEU A 52 17.51 -15.43 -5.32
N VAL A 53 16.58 -16.37 -5.42
CA VAL A 53 15.18 -16.12 -5.09
C VAL A 53 14.99 -16.04 -3.57
N GLU A 54 14.45 -14.90 -3.12
CA GLU A 54 13.93 -14.70 -1.77
C GLU A 54 12.44 -14.38 -1.87
N GLY A 55 11.63 -14.92 -0.95
CA GLY A 55 10.19 -14.70 -0.97
C GLY A 55 9.50 -15.16 0.31
N VAL A 56 8.25 -14.75 0.48
CA VAL A 56 7.41 -15.07 1.63
C VAL A 56 6.12 -15.74 1.14
N VAL A 57 5.70 -16.81 1.81
CA VAL A 57 4.42 -17.48 1.51
C VAL A 57 3.27 -16.65 2.08
N ILE A 58 2.36 -16.18 1.21
CA ILE A 58 1.17 -15.43 1.61
C ILE A 58 0.02 -16.39 1.98
N GLU A 59 -0.23 -17.38 1.13
CA GLU A 59 -1.27 -18.39 1.31
C GLU A 59 -0.84 -19.71 0.68
N SER A 60 -1.27 -20.85 1.24
CA SER A 60 -1.11 -22.17 0.64
C SER A 60 -2.44 -22.90 0.60
N ARG A 61 -2.80 -23.44 -0.56
CA ARG A 61 -3.98 -24.30 -0.75
C ARG A 61 -3.61 -25.51 -1.58
N THR A 62 -4.29 -26.62 -1.34
CA THR A 62 -4.13 -27.85 -2.12
C THR A 62 -5.10 -27.83 -3.30
N ASP A 63 -4.59 -27.93 -4.53
CA ASP A 63 -5.42 -28.11 -5.71
C ASP A 63 -5.43 -29.60 -6.11
N PRO A 64 -6.60 -30.26 -6.19
CA PRO A 64 -6.68 -31.69 -6.53
C PRO A 64 -6.00 -32.08 -7.85
N HIS A 65 -5.85 -31.15 -8.80
CA HIS A 65 -5.23 -31.41 -10.10
C HIS A 65 -3.78 -30.90 -10.20
N ARG A 66 -3.26 -30.19 -9.19
CA ARG A 66 -1.92 -29.57 -9.24
C ARG A 66 -1.08 -29.76 -7.98
N GLY A 67 -1.63 -30.39 -6.93
CA GLY A 67 -1.03 -30.43 -5.59
C GLY A 67 -1.43 -29.22 -4.76
#